data_AF-A0A6P1ZMY1-F1
#
_entry.id   AF-A0A6P1ZMY1-F1
#
_cell.length_a   1.000
_cell.length_b   1.000
_cell.length_c   1.000
_cell.angle_alpha   90.00
_cell.angle_beta   90.00
_cell.angle_gamma   90.00
#
_symmetry.space_group_name_H-M   'P 1'
#
loop_
_entity.id
_entity.type
_entity.pdbx_description
1 polymer ?
#
loop_
_entity_poly.entity_id
_entity_poly.type
_entity_poly.pdbx_seq_one_letter_code
_entity_poly.pdbx_strand_id
1 'polypeptide(L)' 'SPDGKTIATASWDRTARLWPLQLDTLLENSCDWVRDYLTYNPKLSESDKDLCDRIGTQKSRSKVK' A
#
# COMPACT_ATOMS: atom_id res chain seq x y z
N SER A 1 3.32 4.25 14.66
CA SER A 1 4.07 5.41 15.17
C SER A 1 3.21 6.66 15.01
N PRO A 2 3.40 7.72 15.79
CA PRO A 2 2.66 8.98 15.61
C PRO A 2 2.85 9.62 14.22
N ASP A 3 3.98 9.34 13.56
CA ASP A 3 4.31 9.88 12.23
C ASP A 3 3.76 9.07 11.05
N GLY A 4 3.28 7.83 11.27
CA GLY A 4 2.85 6.89 10.23
C GLY A 4 3.93 6.47 9.22
N LYS A 5 5.19 6.88 9.41
CA LYS A 5 6.28 6.75 8.44
C LYS A 5 7.39 5.80 8.91
N THR A 6 7.28 5.27 10.12
CA THR A 6 8.32 4.44 10.73
C THR A 6 7.72 3.20 11.38
N ILE A 7 8.22 2.02 11.00
CA ILE A 7 7.94 0.76 11.69
C ILE A 7 9.04 0.51 12.71
N ALA A 8 8.68 0.23 13.96
CA ALA A 8 9.61 -0.18 14.99
C ALA A 8 9.46 -1.68 15.27
N THR A 9 10.58 -2.40 15.29
CA THR A 9 10.64 -3.82 15.66
C THR A 9 11.64 -4.00 16.80
N ALA A 10 11.32 -4.84 17.77
CA ALA A 10 12.22 -5.20 18.87
C ALA A 10 12.50 -6.70 18.88
N SER A 11 13.72 -7.08 19.24
CA SER A 11 14.20 -8.46 19.30
C SER A 11 14.58 -8.85 20.73
N TRP A 12 14.53 -10.15 21.01
CA TRP A 12 14.95 -10.72 22.29
C TRP A 12 16.45 -10.52 22.56
N ASP A 13 17.25 -10.31 21.51
CA ASP A 13 18.69 -10.04 21.59
C ASP A 13 19.04 -8.62 22.11
N ARG A 14 18.02 -7.86 22.57
CA ARG A 14 18.10 -6.46 23.02
C ARG A 14 18.32 -5.44 21.89
N THR A 15 18.04 -5.81 20.64
CA THR A 15 18.06 -4.89 19.50
C THR A 15 16.68 -4.31 19.22
N ALA A 16 16.61 -3.00 19.00
CA ALA A 16 15.49 -2.35 18.34
C ALA A 16 15.92 -1.86 16.95
N ARG A 17 15.05 -2.01 15.95
CA ARG A 17 15.26 -1.49 14.60
C ARG A 17 14.09 -0.59 14.20
N LEU A 18 14.43 0.50 13.53
CA LEU A 18 13.48 1.41 12.91
C LEU A 18 13.58 1.28 11.39
N TRP A 19 12.45 1.07 10.75
CA TRP A 19 12.35 0.89 9.31
C TRP A 19 11.57 2.07 8.73
N PRO A 20 12.17 2.89 7.85
CA PRO A 20 11.43 3.90 7.13
C PRO A 20 10.40 3.22 6.23
N LEU A 21 9.16 3.69 6.28
CA LEU A 21 8.04 3.17 5.51
C LEU A 21 7.58 4.23 4.51
N GLN A 22 7.69 3.91 3.22
CA GLN A 22 7.10 4.69 2.13
C GLN A 22 5.77 4.04 1.73
N LEU A 23 4.75 4.25 2.56
CA LEU A 23 3.46 3.55 2.44
C LEU A 23 2.81 3.77 1.07
N ASP A 24 2.86 4.99 0.54
CA ASP A 24 2.25 5.32 -0.75
C ASP A 24 2.88 4.51 -1.90
N THR A 25 4.21 4.52 -2.00
CA THR A 25 4.96 3.75 -3.01
C THR A 25 4.73 2.24 -2.85
N LEU A 26 4.65 1.75 -1.61
CA LEU A 26 4.39 0.34 -1.33
C LEU A 26 3.00 -0.08 -1.81
N LEU A 27 1.97 0.75 -1.54
CA LEU A 27 0.61 0.49 -1.98
C LEU A 27 0.48 0.56 -3.50
N GLU A 28 1.12 1.54 -4.15
CA GLU A 28 1.17 1.64 -5.62
C GLU A 28 1.75 0.36 -6.23
N ASN A 29 2.96 -0.03 -5.82
CA ASN A 29 3.62 -1.24 -6.35
C ASN A 29 2.83 -2.52 -6.04
N SER A 30 2.22 -2.60 -4.86
CA SER A 30 1.40 -3.75 -4.48
C SER A 30 0.14 -3.86 -5.33
N CYS A 31 -0.47 -2.73 -5.67
CA CYS A 31 -1.65 -2.70 -6.53
C CYS A 31 -1.33 -3.10 -7.96
N ASP A 32 -0.17 -2.70 -8.50
CA ASP A 32 0.28 -3.15 -9.82
C ASP A 32 0.44 -4.67 -9.89
N TRP A 33 0.99 -5.29 -8.84
CA TRP A 33 1.19 -6.74 -8.80
C TRP A 33 -0.12 -7.53 -8.71
N VAL A 34 -1.05 -7.08 -7.88
CA VAL A 34 -2.29 -7.83 -7.58
C VAL A 34 -3.44 -7.51 -8.53
N ARG A 35 -3.31 -6.48 -9.39
CA ARG A 35 -4.37 -5.96 -10.27
C ARG A 35 -5.07 -7.06 -11.06
N ASP A 36 -4.30 -7.92 -11.70
CA ASP A 36 -4.84 -9.01 -12.53
C ASP A 36 -5.57 -10.06 -11.69
N TYR A 37 -5.04 -10.39 -10.51
CA TYR A 37 -5.70 -11.32 -9.61
C TYR A 37 -7.05 -10.78 -9.16
N LEU A 38 -7.12 -9.51 -8.75
CA LEU A 38 -8.37 -8.87 -8.36
C LEU A 38 -9.38 -8.82 -9.52
N THR A 39 -8.91 -8.49 -10.73
CA THR A 39 -9.77 -8.33 -11.91
C THR A 39 -10.36 -9.66 -12.39
N TYR A 40 -9.56 -10.72 -12.43
CA TYR A 40 -9.93 -11.96 -13.12
C TYR A 40 -10.37 -13.09 -12.20
N ASN A 41 -10.19 -12.99 -10.88
CA ASN A 41 -10.62 -14.05 -9.98
C ASN A 41 -12.16 -14.09 -9.86
N PRO A 42 -12.82 -15.17 -10.35
CA PRO A 42 -14.28 -15.23 -10.37
C PRO A 42 -14.90 -15.43 -8.96
N LYS A 43 -14.08 -15.69 -7.94
CA LYS A 43 -14.54 -15.89 -6.55
C LYS A 43 -14.67 -14.58 -5.77
N LEU A 44 -14.18 -13.47 -6.32
CA LEU A 44 -14.19 -12.18 -5.64
C LEU A 44 -15.51 -11.44 -5.87
N SER A 45 -15.93 -10.70 -4.84
CA SER A 45 -17.02 -9.75 -4.97
C SER A 45 -16.61 -8.57 -5.85
N GLU A 46 -17.57 -7.87 -6.47
CA GLU A 46 -17.25 -6.67 -7.27
C GLU A 46 -16.50 -5.61 -6.44
N SER A 47 -16.85 -5.44 -5.16
CA SER A 47 -16.13 -4.52 -4.27
C SER A 47 -14.66 -4.89 -4.06
N ASP A 48 -14.32 -6.18 -4.07
CA ASP A 48 -12.93 -6.61 -3.91
C ASP A 48 -12.12 -6.35 -5.19
N LYS A 49 -12.77 -6.34 -6.36
CA LYS A 49 -12.09 -6.01 -7.63
C LYS A 49 -11.62 -4.55 -7.67
N ASP A 50 -12.36 -3.67 -7.00
CA ASP A 50 -12.14 -2.22 -6.99
C ASP A 50 -11.15 -1.75 -5.90
N LEU A 51 -10.58 -2.66 -5.10
CA LEU A 51 -9.70 -2.32 -3.96
C LEU A 51 -8.54 -1.37 -4.32
N CYS A 52 -8.03 -1.48 -5.54
CA CYS A 52 -6.90 -0.68 -6.02
C CYS A 52 -7.28 0.59 -6.79
N ASP A 53 -8.55 0.85 -7.07
CA ASP A 53 -8.97 1.98 -7.93
C ASP A 53 -8.68 3.36 -7.32
N ARG A 54 -8.48 3.41 -6.01
CA ARG A 54 -8.15 4.64 -5.28
C ARG A 54 -6.66 4.80 -5.00
N ILE A 55 -5.86 3.76 -5.26
CA ILE A 55 -4.41 3.75 -5.05
C ILE A 55 -3.73 4.22 -6.35
N GLY A 56 -2.75 5.13 -6.26
CA GLY A 56 -2.08 5.75 -7.42
C GLY A 56 -2.75 7.03 -7.98
N THR A 57 -3.91 7.44 -7.44
CA THR A 57 -4.63 8.64 -7.94
C THR A 57 -4.33 9.94 -7.19
N GLN A 58 -3.60 9.89 -6.06
CA GLN A 58 -3.30 11.09 -5.26
C GLN A 58 -2.18 11.96 -5.84
N LYS A 59 -1.27 11.40 -6.65
CA LYS A 59 -0.20 12.17 -7.31
C LYS A 59 -0.62 12.82 -8.64
N SER A 60 -1.71 12.36 -9.26
CA SER A 60 -2.19 12.87 -10.56
C SER A 60 -3.31 13.92 -10.44
N ARG A 61 -4.09 13.93 -9.34
CA ARG A 61 -5.17 14.92 -9.15
C ARG A 61 -4.73 16.33 -8.73
N SER A 62 -3.45 16.52 -8.43
CA SER A 62 -2.89 17.84 -8.10
C SER A 62 -2.10 18.43 -9.28
N LYS A 63 -2.74 18.54 -10.45
CA LYS A 63 -2.30 19.41 -11.55
C LYS A 63 -3.40 19.58 -12.62
N VAL A 64 -4.56 20.06 -12.20
CA VAL A 64 -5.45 20.78 -13.12
C VAL A 64 -5.43 22.23 -12.67
N LYS A 65 -4.74 23.07 -13.45
CA LYS A 65 -4.91 24.52 -13.40
C LYS A 65 -6.27 24.87 -13.98
#